data_AF-A0A6G2K1B1-F1
#
_entry.id   AF-A0A6G2K1B1-F1
#
_cell.length_a   1.000
_cell.length_b   1.000
_cell.length_c   1.000
_cell.angle_alpha   90.00
_cell.angle_beta   90.00
_cell.angle_gamma   90.00
#
_symmetry.space_group_name_H-M   'P 1'
#
loop_
_entity.id
_entity.type
_entity.pdbx_description
1 polymer ?
#
loop_
_entity_poly.entity_id
_entity_poly.type
_entity_poly.pdbx_seq_one_letter_code
_entity_poly.pdbx_strand_id
1 'polypeptide(L)'
;MTDSGPSEVAADGYAEALAELQKILDALEEPDVNVDALAGYVDRAAELLRFCRERLLSAETQVTEIVAGLEQITGDDEAAPAADGAAADPD
;
A
#
# COMPACT_ATOMS: atom_id res chain seq x y z
N MET A 1 -14.24 -8.09 -26.03
CA MET A 1 -12.81 -8.21 -25.69
C MET A 1 -12.54 -7.26 -24.55
N THR A 2 -12.82 -7.67 -23.31
CA THR A 2 -12.29 -7.07 -22.08
C THR A 2 -12.42 -8.15 -21.02
N ASP A 3 -11.32 -8.86 -20.80
CA ASP A 3 -11.11 -9.74 -19.65
C ASP A 3 -10.70 -8.83 -18.49
N SER A 4 -11.67 -8.13 -17.91
CA SER A 4 -11.40 -7.23 -16.78
C SER A 4 -11.42 -8.04 -15.49
N GLY A 5 -10.26 -8.61 -15.17
CA GLY A 5 -10.01 -9.19 -13.86
C GLY A 5 -10.18 -8.15 -12.74
N PRO A 6 -10.36 -8.59 -11.49
CA PRO A 6 -10.61 -7.71 -10.33
C PRO A 6 -9.49 -6.70 -10.02
N SER A 7 -8.39 -6.71 -10.78
CA SER A 7 -7.22 -5.83 -10.62
C SER A 7 -7.32 -4.48 -11.35
N GLU A 8 -8.17 -4.32 -12.36
CA GLU A 8 -8.20 -3.08 -13.17
C GLU A 8 -8.91 -1.93 -12.44
N VAL A 9 -10.07 -2.21 -11.83
CA VAL A 9 -10.91 -1.18 -11.17
C VAL A 9 -10.22 -0.51 -9.97
N ALA A 10 -9.36 -1.24 -9.25
CA ALA A 10 -8.63 -0.71 -8.10
C ALA A 10 -7.46 0.20 -8.50
N ALA A 11 -6.79 -0.11 -9.62
CA ALA A 11 -5.72 0.70 -10.17
C ALA A 11 -6.26 2.00 -10.77
N ASP A 12 -7.41 1.94 -11.44
CA ASP A 12 -8.08 3.10 -12.03
C ASP A 12 -8.47 4.13 -10.95
N GLY A 13 -9.09 3.70 -9.85
CA GLY A 13 -9.46 4.61 -8.76
C GLY A 13 -8.26 5.28 -8.07
N TYR A 14 -7.14 4.56 -7.90
CA TYR A 14 -5.91 5.13 -7.34
C TYR A 14 -5.24 6.11 -8.30
N ALA A 15 -5.16 5.78 -9.59
CA ALA A 15 -4.60 6.65 -10.62
C ALA A 15 -5.42 7.94 -10.79
N GLU A 16 -6.75 7.83 -10.75
CA GLU A 16 -7.66 8.98 -10.77
C GLU A 16 -7.46 9.89 -9.55
N ALA A 17 -7.34 9.32 -8.35
CA ALA A 17 -7.08 10.08 -7.14
C ALA A 17 -5.73 10.84 -7.18
N LEU A 18 -4.69 10.21 -7.74
CA LEU A 18 -3.41 10.88 -7.98
C LEU A 18 -3.51 12.00 -9.02
N ALA A 19 -4.23 11.77 -10.12
CA ALA A 19 -4.43 12.79 -11.14
C ALA A 19 -5.23 13.99 -10.58
N GLU A 20 -6.20 13.76 -9.70
CA GLU A 20 -6.92 14.83 -9.03
C GLU A 20 -6.03 15.59 -8.05
N LEU A 21 -5.18 14.89 -7.27
CA LEU A 21 -4.18 15.54 -6.40
C LEU A 21 -3.25 16.46 -7.18
N GLN A 22 -2.78 16.04 -8.36
CA GLN A 22 -1.93 16.89 -9.20
C GLN A 22 -2.66 18.16 -9.63
N LYS A 23 -3.94 18.05 -10.04
CA LYS A 23 -4.74 19.23 -10.41
C LYS A 23 -4.94 20.19 -9.24
N ILE A 24 -5.10 19.66 -8.03
CA ILE A 24 -5.21 20.48 -6.82
C ILE A 24 -3.90 21.23 -6.57
N LEU A 25 -2.75 20.56 -6.72
CA LEU A 25 -1.44 21.22 -6.60
C LEU A 25 -1.28 22.33 -7.64
N ASP A 26 -1.60 22.04 -8.90
CA ASP A 26 -1.52 23.03 -9.98
C ASP A 26 -2.40 24.26 -9.67
N ALA A 27 -3.62 24.05 -9.17
CA ALA A 27 -4.53 25.13 -8.78
C ALA A 27 -4.05 25.94 -7.56
N LEU A 28 -3.32 25.31 -6.63
CA LEU A 28 -2.76 25.98 -5.46
C LEU A 28 -1.53 26.84 -5.80
N GLU A 29 -0.85 26.53 -6.89
CA GLU A 29 0.30 27.29 -7.40
C GLU A 29 -0.12 28.50 -8.26
N GLU A 30 -1.41 28.64 -8.57
CA GLU A 30 -1.92 29.79 -9.33
C GLU A 30 -1.76 31.10 -8.52
N PRO A 31 -1.27 32.18 -9.16
CA PRO A 31 -0.92 33.43 -8.48
C PRO A 31 -2.13 34.17 -7.87
N ASP A 32 -3.34 33.90 -8.35
CA ASP A 32 -4.58 34.56 -7.93
C ASP A 32 -5.49 33.64 -7.09
N VAL A 33 -4.94 32.58 -6.49
CA VAL A 33 -5.73 31.64 -5.68
C VAL A 33 -6.32 32.34 -4.44
N ASN A 34 -7.62 32.17 -4.22
CA ASN A 34 -8.31 32.74 -3.06
C ASN A 34 -8.02 31.93 -1.78
N VAL A 35 -7.66 32.63 -0.68
CA VAL A 35 -7.41 32.04 0.65
C VAL A 35 -8.60 31.21 1.17
N ASP A 36 -9.83 31.59 0.83
CA ASP A 36 -11.01 30.80 1.21
C ASP A 36 -11.13 29.50 0.40
N ALA A 37 -10.62 29.48 -0.84
CA ALA A 37 -10.60 28.29 -1.69
C ALA A 37 -9.48 27.31 -1.27
N LEU A 38 -8.37 27.82 -0.74
CA LEU A 38 -7.26 27.02 -0.20
C LEU A 38 -7.73 25.98 0.83
N ALA A 39 -8.63 26.35 1.73
CA ALA A 39 -9.18 25.41 2.71
C ALA A 39 -9.89 24.23 2.03
N GLY A 40 -10.71 24.50 1.01
CA GLY A 40 -11.42 23.46 0.25
C GLY A 40 -10.47 22.55 -0.54
N TYR A 41 -9.42 23.12 -1.14
CA TYR A 41 -8.39 22.34 -1.83
C TYR A 41 -7.63 21.40 -0.88
N VAL A 42 -7.27 21.91 0.31
CA VAL A 42 -6.58 21.11 1.33
C VAL A 42 -7.48 20.01 1.88
N ASP A 43 -8.75 20.30 2.17
CA ASP A 43 -9.72 19.30 2.63
C ASP A 43 -9.89 18.18 1.59
N ARG A 44 -10.07 18.55 0.33
CA ARG A 44 -10.19 17.57 -0.76
C ARG A 44 -8.92 16.73 -0.92
N ALA A 45 -7.75 17.36 -0.88
CA ALA A 45 -6.47 16.65 -0.93
C ALA A 45 -6.33 15.66 0.25
N ALA A 46 -6.76 16.04 1.45
CA ALA A 46 -6.72 15.17 2.61
C ALA A 46 -7.61 13.92 2.44
N GLU A 47 -8.80 14.07 1.85
CA GLU A 47 -9.68 12.94 1.48
C GLU A 47 -9.01 11.99 0.50
N LEU A 48 -8.46 12.53 -0.60
CA LEU A 48 -7.78 11.74 -1.63
C LEU A 48 -6.58 10.98 -1.05
N LEU A 49 -5.80 11.63 -0.19
CA LEU A 49 -4.67 10.98 0.48
C LEU A 49 -5.10 9.85 1.44
N ARG A 50 -6.24 10.01 2.14
CA ARG A 50 -6.80 8.92 2.97
C ARG A 50 -7.19 7.73 2.11
N PHE A 51 -7.92 7.97 1.03
CA PHE A 51 -8.29 6.94 0.06
C PHE A 51 -7.06 6.20 -0.50
N CYS A 52 -6.03 6.94 -0.94
CA CYS A 52 -4.81 6.36 -1.45
C CYS A 52 -4.11 5.46 -0.43
N ARG A 53 -4.04 5.89 0.84
CA ARG A 53 -3.44 5.08 1.93
C ARG A 53 -4.21 3.80 2.19
N GLU A 54 -5.54 3.87 2.25
CA GLU A 54 -6.39 2.68 2.46
C GLU A 54 -6.21 1.65 1.33
N ARG A 55 -6.09 2.12 0.08
CA ARG A 55 -5.79 1.25 -1.06
C ARG A 55 -4.43 0.57 -0.95
N LEU A 56 -3.39 1.31 -0.58
CA LEU A 56 -2.04 0.75 -0.39
C LEU A 56 -2.02 -0.29 0.74
N LEU A 57 -2.64 -0.02 1.88
CA LEU A 57 -2.74 -0.98 3.00
C LEU A 57 -3.50 -2.26 2.60
N SER A 58 -4.57 -2.11 1.82
CA SER A 58 -5.33 -3.24 1.30
C SER A 58 -4.51 -4.07 0.31
N ALA A 59 -3.69 -3.43 -0.52
CA ALA A 59 -2.78 -4.14 -1.42
C ALA A 59 -1.67 -4.87 -0.64
N GLU A 60 -1.06 -4.22 0.35
CA GLU A 60 -0.03 -4.82 1.22
C GLU A 60 -0.56 -6.06 1.96
N THR A 61 -1.79 -5.99 2.48
CA THR A 61 -2.44 -7.12 3.15
C THR A 61 -2.64 -8.29 2.18
N GLN A 62 -3.16 -8.03 0.98
CA GLN A 62 -3.35 -9.07 -0.04
C GLN A 62 -2.02 -9.71 -0.46
N VAL A 63 -0.96 -8.92 -0.63
CA VAL A 63 0.38 -9.45 -0.95
C VAL A 63 0.87 -10.35 0.18
N THR A 64 0.73 -9.91 1.44
CA THR A 64 1.13 -10.70 2.62
C THR A 64 0.39 -12.03 2.69
N GLU A 65 -0.93 -12.03 2.46
CA GLU A 65 -1.75 -13.25 2.43
C GLU A 65 -1.34 -14.21 1.31
N ILE A 66 -1.05 -13.68 0.11
CA ILE A 66 -0.57 -14.47 -1.02
C ILE A 66 0.77 -15.12 -0.68
N VAL A 67 1.73 -14.35 -0.14
CA VAL A 67 3.06 -14.87 0.23
C VAL A 67 2.94 -15.95 1.31
N ALA A 68 2.16 -15.71 2.36
CA ALA A 68 1.93 -16.69 3.42
C ALA A 68 1.23 -17.96 2.91
N GLY A 69 0.34 -17.83 1.93
CA GLY A 69 -0.29 -18.96 1.26
C GLY A 69 0.71 -19.76 0.40
N LEU A 70 1.62 -19.07 -0.30
CA LEU A 70 2.68 -19.73 -1.06
C LEU A 70 3.65 -20.49 -0.15
N GLU A 71 4.06 -19.92 0.98
CA GLU A 71 4.91 -20.60 1.99
C GLU A 71 4.27 -21.89 2.52
N GLN A 72 2.95 -21.88 2.74
CA GLN A 72 2.20 -23.07 3.16
C GLN A 72 2.12 -24.16 2.07
N ILE A 73 2.15 -23.76 0.80
CA ILE A 73 2.11 -24.69 -0.35
C ILE A 73 3.50 -25.24 -0.66
N THR A 74 4.56 -24.43 -0.51
CA THR A 74 5.93 -24.83 -0.84
C THR A 74 6.59 -25.71 0.20
N GLY A 75 5.97 -25.87 1.39
CA GLY A 75 6.37 -26.89 2.36
C GLY A 75 7.85 -26.82 2.72
N ASP A 76 8.34 -25.65 3.10
CA ASP A 76 9.68 -25.54 3.66
C ASP A 76 9.67 -26.00 5.12
N ASP A 77 9.86 -27.31 5.20
CA ASP A 77 10.17 -28.20 6.32
C ASP A 77 11.59 -27.94 6.90
N GLU A 78 12.14 -26.73 6.85
CA GLU A 78 13.49 -26.44 7.38
C GLU A 78 13.53 -25.25 8.34
N ALA A 79 12.97 -25.46 9.53
CA ALA A 79 13.55 -24.93 10.76
C ALA A 79 14.24 -26.09 11.50
N ALA A 80 15.57 -26.14 11.37
CA ALA A 80 16.46 -27.14 11.95
C ALA A 80 16.14 -27.49 13.43
N PRO A 81 16.35 -28.76 13.83
CA PRO A 81 15.97 -29.26 15.14
C PRO A 81 16.90 -28.74 16.25
N ALA A 82 16.28 -28.63 17.43
CA ALA A 82 16.79 -28.77 18.80
C ALA A 82 18.29 -28.58 19.09
N ALA A 83 18.52 -27.75 20.12
CA ALA A 83 19.63 -27.80 21.06
C ALA A 83 20.38 -29.16 21.14
N ASP A 84 21.69 -29.12 20.95
CA ASP A 84 22.60 -30.04 21.65
C ASP A 84 23.34 -29.26 22.74
N GLY A 85 23.37 -29.88 23.92
CA GLY A 85 23.95 -29.33 25.13
C GLY A 85 25.42 -29.69 25.30
N ALA A 86 26.08 -28.91 26.14
CA ALA A 86 27.21 -29.29 26.98
C ALA A 86 28.38 -30.09 26.35
N ALA A 87 29.50 -29.40 26.16
CA ALA A 87 30.77 -29.91 26.64
C ALA A 87 31.30 -28.92 27.69
N ALA A 88 31.23 -29.33 28.96
CA ALA A 88 32.11 -28.80 29.99
C ALA A 88 33.53 -29.29 29.66
N ASP A 89 34.50 -28.39 29.64
CA ASP A 89 35.93 -28.74 29.64
C ASP A 89 36.35 -29.04 31.09
N PRO A 90 36.86 -30.24 31.40
CA PRO A 90 37.62 -30.49 32.61
C PRO A 90 39.12 -30.49 32.27
N ASP A 91 39.82 -29.37 32.50
CA ASP A 91 41.23 -29.33 32.96
C ASP A 91 41.55 -27.98 33.61
#